data_AF-A0AAV4BVC1-F1
#
_entry.id   AF-A0AAV4BVC1-F1
#
_cell.length_a   1.000
_cell.length_b   1.000
_cell.length_c   1.000
_cell.angle_alpha   90.00
_cell.angle_beta   90.00
_cell.angle_gamma   90.00
#
_symmetry.space_group_name_H-M   'P 1'
#
loop_
_entity.id
_entity.type
_entity.pdbx_description
1 polymer ?
#
loop_
_entity_poly.entity_id
_entity_poly.type
_entity_poly.pdbx_seq_one_letter_code
_entity_poly.pdbx_strand_id
1 'polypeptide(L)'
;MRISWTEKSSNEDVTEMAGYKRSLLKTTRKRQLQFFWHINRADGIEKEILCGKICDTKGRGRQRIKYTDSLNSYAMRKESPDIELIRRTDNREEWKAIVAGVCNRPGT
;
A
#
# COMPACT_ATOMS: atom_id res chain seq x y z
N MET A 1 -14.16 -23.93 -10.79
CA MET A 1 -13.51 -23.66 -12.09
C MET A 1 -12.32 -24.61 -12.20
N ARG A 2 -12.32 -25.51 -13.18
CA ARG A 2 -11.24 -26.47 -13.44
C ARG A 2 -10.64 -26.10 -14.79
N ILE A 3 -9.38 -25.68 -14.80
CA ILE A 3 -8.65 -25.30 -16.01
C ILE A 3 -7.59 -26.39 -16.22
N SER A 4 -7.50 -26.94 -17.43
CA SER A 4 -6.49 -27.96 -17.72
C SER A 4 -5.11 -27.31 -17.80
N TRP A 5 -4.08 -27.95 -17.23
CA TRP A 5 -2.70 -27.45 -17.35
C TRP A 5 -2.17 -27.54 -18.79
N THR A 6 -2.81 -28.37 -19.64
CA THR A 6 -2.48 -28.54 -21.05
C THR A 6 -3.01 -27.40 -21.93
N GLU A 7 -4.00 -26.65 -21.44
CA GLU A 7 -4.75 -25.64 -22.19
C GLU A 7 -3.94 -24.37 -22.47
N LYS A 8 -2.82 -24.16 -21.75
CA LYS A 8 -1.91 -22.99 -21.85
C LYS A 8 -2.65 -21.64 -21.94
N SER A 9 -3.79 -21.49 -21.27
CA SER A 9 -4.58 -20.26 -21.27
C SER A 9 -3.79 -19.09 -20.67
N SER A 10 -3.99 -17.89 -21.21
CA SER A 10 -3.36 -16.68 -20.69
C SER A 10 -3.91 -16.33 -19.31
N ASN A 11 -3.09 -15.72 -18.46
CA ASN A 11 -3.52 -15.20 -17.16
C ASN A 11 -4.66 -14.18 -17.29
N GLU A 12 -4.74 -13.48 -18.42
CA GLU A 12 -5.80 -12.51 -18.72
C GLU A 12 -7.13 -13.22 -18.97
N ASP A 13 -7.17 -14.25 -19.83
CA ASP A 13 -8.36 -15.06 -20.13
C ASP A 13 -8.93 -15.71 -18.85
N VAL A 14 -8.04 -16.25 -18.01
CA VAL A 14 -8.43 -16.86 -16.74
C VAL A 14 -9.05 -15.82 -15.80
N THR A 15 -8.55 -14.58 -15.82
CA THR A 15 -9.05 -13.49 -14.98
C THR A 15 -10.42 -12.99 -15.47
N GLU A 16 -10.61 -12.90 -16.78
CA GLU A 16 -11.88 -12.53 -17.41
C GLU A 16 -12.96 -13.60 -17.18
N MET A 17 -12.62 -14.86 -17.39
CA MET A 17 -13.50 -16.01 -17.16
C MET A 17 -13.91 -16.16 -15.69
N ALA A 18 -13.04 -15.76 -14.76
CA ALA A 18 -13.35 -15.68 -13.33
C ALA A 18 -14.19 -14.45 -12.94
N GLY A 19 -14.53 -13.57 -13.89
CA GLY A 19 -15.27 -12.34 -13.65
C GLY A 19 -14.51 -11.32 -12.79
N TYR A 20 -13.18 -11.44 -12.70
CA TYR A 20 -12.37 -10.65 -11.79
C TYR A 20 -11.98 -9.32 -12.43
N LYS A 21 -12.75 -8.26 -12.16
CA LYS A 21 -12.35 -6.89 -12.54
C LYS A 21 -11.22 -6.40 -11.64
N ARG A 22 -9.97 -6.54 -12.11
CA ARG A 22 -8.79 -5.97 -11.45
C ARG A 22 -8.62 -4.51 -11.87
N SER A 23 -8.74 -3.60 -10.92
CA SER A 23 -8.17 -2.27 -11.12
C SER A 23 -6.68 -2.29 -10.80
N LEU A 24 -5.88 -1.77 -11.72
CA LEU A 24 -4.44 -1.60 -11.56
C LEU A 24 -4.12 -0.74 -10.34
N LEU A 25 -4.79 0.41 -10.19
CA LEU A 25 -4.58 1.35 -9.09
C LEU A 25 -4.91 0.71 -7.74
N LYS A 26 -6.05 0.03 -7.63
CA LYS A 26 -6.44 -0.73 -6.44
C LYS A 26 -5.40 -1.77 -6.06
N THR A 27 -4.90 -2.52 -7.03
CA THR A 27 -3.90 -3.57 -6.80
C THR A 27 -2.56 -2.98 -6.34
N THR A 28 -2.11 -1.91 -6.99
CA THR A 28 -0.86 -1.23 -6.65
C THR A 28 -0.92 -0.62 -5.26
N ARG A 29 -1.98 0.13 -4.91
CA ARG A 29 -2.13 0.73 -3.58
C ARG A 29 -2.23 -0.33 -2.48
N LYS A 30 -2.96 -1.42 -2.72
CA LYS A 30 -3.04 -2.55 -1.78
C LYS A 30 -1.66 -3.15 -1.50
N ARG A 31 -0.85 -3.38 -2.55
CA ARG A 31 0.51 -3.90 -2.41
C ARG A 31 1.42 -2.94 -1.66
N GLN A 32 1.35 -1.65 -1.95
CA GLN A 32 2.10 -0.61 -1.23
C GLN A 32 1.78 -0.62 0.27
N LEU A 33 0.50 -0.67 0.64
CA LEU A 33 0.09 -0.76 2.06
C LEU A 33 0.55 -2.06 2.72
N GLN A 34 0.43 -3.20 2.03
CA GLN A 34 0.90 -4.48 2.56
C GLN A 34 2.41 -4.48 2.82
N PHE A 35 3.18 -3.92 1.89
CA PHE A 35 4.63 -3.77 2.03
C PHE A 35 4.99 -2.88 3.22
N PHE A 36 4.33 -1.72 3.34
CA PHE A 36 4.55 -0.81 4.47
C PHE A 36 4.26 -1.47 5.82
N TRP A 37 3.15 -2.22 5.93
CA TRP A 37 2.83 -2.95 7.15
C TRP A 37 3.86 -4.03 7.48
N HIS A 38 4.36 -4.75 6.47
CA HIS A 38 5.39 -5.75 6.66
C HIS A 38 6.68 -5.15 7.22
N ILE A 39 7.14 -4.04 6.65
CA ILE A 39 8.32 -3.31 7.13
C ILE A 39 8.14 -2.84 8.57
N ASN A 40 6.98 -2.27 8.89
CA ASN A 40 6.74 -1.76 10.24
C ASN A 40 6.73 -2.85 11.32
N ARG A 41 6.37 -4.10 10.96
CA ARG A 41 6.42 -5.27 11.86
C ARG A 41 7.80 -5.88 12.01
N ALA A 42 8.67 -5.74 11.02
CA ALA A 42 10.01 -6.34 11.05
C ALA A 42 10.98 -5.56 11.93
N ASP A 43 10.67 -4.30 12.29
CA ASP A 43 11.50 -3.40 13.11
C ASP A 43 12.97 -3.32 12.64
N GLY A 44 13.19 -3.47 11.34
CA GLY A 44 14.51 -3.39 10.70
C GLY A 44 14.95 -1.97 10.37
N ILE A 45 16.14 -1.87 9.76
CA ILE A 45 16.71 -0.60 9.30
C ILE A 45 15.80 0.05 8.24
N GLU A 46 15.08 -0.75 7.46
CA GLU A 46 14.11 -0.31 6.46
C GLU A 46 13.01 0.57 7.07
N LYS A 47 12.57 0.24 8.29
CA LYS A 47 11.57 1.04 9.03
C LYS A 47 12.13 2.41 9.38
N GLU A 48 13.36 2.46 9.88
CA GLU A 48 14.04 3.69 10.28
C GLU A 48 14.32 4.60 9.06
N ILE A 49 14.71 4.02 7.93
CA ILE A 49 14.87 4.71 6.64
C ILE A 49 13.54 5.29 6.18
N LEU A 50 12.49 4.47 6.09
CA LEU A 50 11.21 4.88 5.52
C LEU A 50 10.43 5.85 6.41
N CYS A 51 10.57 5.75 7.73
CA CYS A 51 10.01 6.73 8.68
C CYS A 51 10.80 8.06 8.70
N GLY A 52 11.95 8.13 8.03
CA GLY A 52 12.80 9.32 8.00
C GLY A 52 13.43 9.65 9.35
N LYS A 53 13.67 8.62 10.19
CA LYS A 53 14.40 8.77 11.46
C LYS A 53 15.90 8.88 11.23
N ILE A 54 16.38 8.39 10.09
CA ILE A 54 17.71 8.68 9.58
C ILE A 54 17.68 10.10 8.99
N CYS A 55 18.08 11.07 9.80
CA CYS A 55 18.23 12.45 9.38
C CYS A 55 19.56 12.60 8.62
N ASP A 56 19.48 12.88 7.32
CA ASP A 56 20.57 13.54 6.60
C ASP A 56 20.35 15.07 6.62
N THR A 57 21.39 15.85 6.30
CA THR A 57 21.30 17.30 6.19
C THR A 57 20.24 17.65 5.14
N LYS A 58 19.14 18.28 5.58
CA LYS A 58 18.03 18.66 4.68
C LYS A 58 18.53 19.66 3.65
N GLY A 59 18.47 19.29 2.37
CA GLY A 59 18.77 20.20 1.27
C GLY A 59 17.84 21.43 1.27
N ARG A 60 18.35 22.58 0.83
CA ARG A 60 17.54 23.80 0.64
C ARG A 60 16.52 23.57 -0.49
N GLY A 61 15.29 24.08 -0.32
CA GLY A 61 14.23 24.04 -1.35
C GLY A 61 13.01 23.20 -0.96
N ARG A 62 12.15 22.88 -1.95
CA ARG A 62 10.93 22.09 -1.74
C ARG A 62 11.30 20.64 -1.40
N GLN A 63 10.79 20.15 -0.27
CA GLN A 63 11.00 18.77 0.15
C GLN A 63 10.33 17.80 -0.84
N ARG A 64 11.03 16.70 -1.17
CA ARG A 64 10.46 15.60 -1.96
C ARG A 64 9.33 14.93 -1.17
N ILE A 65 8.29 14.49 -1.87
CA ILE A 65 7.21 13.69 -1.27
C ILE A 65 7.82 12.38 -0.79
N LYS A 66 7.69 12.10 0.51
CA LYS A 66 8.17 10.84 1.09
C LYS A 66 7.22 9.71 0.72
N TYR A 67 7.70 8.48 0.89
CA TYR A 67 6.84 7.31 0.75
C TYR A 67 5.67 7.35 1.72
N THR A 68 5.91 7.73 2.98
CA THR A 68 4.88 7.92 4.02
C THR A 68 3.86 8.99 3.62
N ASP A 69 4.30 10.16 3.15
CA ASP A 69 3.42 11.23 2.66
C ASP A 69 2.51 10.72 1.53
N SER A 70 3.07 9.94 0.60
CA SER A 70 2.32 9.36 -0.51
C SER A 70 1.27 8.35 -0.04
N LEU A 71 1.63 7.43 0.86
CA LEU A 71 0.68 6.48 1.46
C LEU A 71 -0.43 7.22 2.21
N ASN A 72 -0.03 8.19 3.03
CA ASN A 72 -0.92 8.97 3.87
C ASN A 72 -1.94 9.72 3.02
N SER A 73 -1.54 10.26 1.86
CA SER A 73 -2.42 11.00 0.94
C SER A 73 -3.68 10.25 0.49
N TYR A 74 -3.64 8.92 0.44
CA TYR A 74 -4.78 8.09 0.05
C TYR A 74 -5.28 7.16 1.15
N ALA A 75 -4.43 6.77 2.11
CA ALA A 75 -4.79 5.88 3.20
C ALA A 75 -5.52 6.61 4.33
N MET A 76 -5.11 7.83 4.64
CA MET A 76 -5.76 8.68 5.62
C MET A 76 -6.21 9.96 4.91
N ARG A 77 -7.17 10.68 5.47
CA ARG A 77 -7.57 11.97 4.89
C ARG A 77 -6.36 12.91 5.04
N LYS A 78 -6.14 13.83 4.09
CA LYS A 78 -4.95 14.71 3.94
C LYS A 78 -4.52 15.51 5.20
N GLU A 79 -5.29 15.44 6.29
CA GLU A 79 -5.11 16.22 7.52
C GLU A 79 -4.39 15.44 8.63
N SER A 80 -4.16 14.13 8.47
CA SER A 80 -3.49 13.33 9.52
C SER A 80 -1.97 13.40 9.38
N PRO A 81 -1.22 13.59 10.48
CA PRO A 81 0.24 13.53 10.44
C PRO A 81 0.73 12.11 10.11
N ASP A 82 1.85 12.00 9.38
CA ASP A 82 2.45 10.71 8.97
C ASP A 82 2.70 9.73 10.12
N ILE A 83 2.96 10.26 11.32
CA ILE A 83 3.16 9.49 12.55
C ILE A 83 1.93 8.64 12.87
N GLU A 84 0.73 9.15 12.56
CA GLU A 84 -0.52 8.45 12.81
C GLU A 84 -0.65 7.20 11.93
N LEU A 85 -0.21 7.28 10.67
CA LEU A 85 -0.20 6.12 9.78
C LEU A 85 0.70 5.01 10.31
N ILE A 86 1.87 5.38 10.85
CA ILE A 86 2.81 4.44 11.48
C ILE A 86 2.16 3.78 12.70
N ARG A 87 1.56 4.55 13.60
CA ARG A 87 0.88 4.01 14.82
C ARG A 87 -0.22 3.01 14.47
N ARG A 88 -0.99 3.28 13.42
CA ARG A 88 -2.05 2.36 12.98
C ARG A 88 -1.53 1.05 12.39
N THR A 89 -0.24 0.93 12.11
CA THR A 89 0.34 -0.37 11.72
C THR A 89 0.41 -1.36 12.88
N ASP A 90 0.46 -0.87 14.13
CA ASP A 90 0.51 -1.68 15.34
C ASP A 90 -0.81 -2.45 15.55
N ASN A 91 -1.94 -1.80 15.25
CA ASN A 91 -3.25 -2.42 15.30
C ASN A 91 -3.61 -3.11 13.97
N ARG A 92 -3.63 -4.44 13.98
CA ARG A 92 -3.94 -5.26 12.80
C ARG A 92 -5.36 -5.04 12.26
N GLU A 93 -6.34 -4.80 13.14
CA GLU A 93 -7.74 -4.64 12.73
C GLU A 93 -7.96 -3.29 12.06
N GLU A 94 -7.40 -2.23 12.65
CA GLU A 94 -7.40 -0.90 12.05
C GLU A 94 -6.68 -0.89 10.70
N TRP A 95 -5.53 -1.57 10.61
CA TRP A 95 -4.81 -1.68 9.34
C TRP A 95 -5.63 -2.36 8.24
N LYS A 96 -6.33 -3.45 8.59
CA LYS A 96 -7.24 -4.12 7.65
C LYS A 96 -8.37 -3.18 7.20
N ALA A 97 -8.94 -2.40 8.12
CA ALA A 97 -9.99 -1.43 7.81
C ALA A 97 -9.50 -0.33 6.86
N ILE A 98 -8.29 0.19 7.06
CA ILE A 98 -7.66 1.16 6.14
C ILE A 98 -7.46 0.56 4.75
N VAL A 99 -6.87 -0.63 4.66
CA VAL A 99 -6.64 -1.30 3.37
C VAL A 99 -7.97 -1.54 2.64
N ALA A 100 -9.01 -1.97 3.36
CA ALA A 100 -10.35 -2.14 2.80
C ALA A 100 -10.93 -0.82 2.31
N GLY A 101 -10.83 0.26 3.09
CA GLY A 101 -11.30 1.59 2.72
C GLY A 101 -10.62 2.14 1.46
N VAL A 102 -9.31 1.96 1.32
CA VAL A 102 -8.56 2.34 0.11
C VAL A 102 -8.99 1.50 -1.09
N CYS A 103 -9.24 0.20 -0.88
CA CYS A 103 -9.66 -0.72 -1.92
C CYS A 103 -11.11 -0.50 -2.39
N ASN A 104 -11.98 0.05 -1.55
CA ASN A 104 -13.41 0.19 -1.82
C ASN A 104 -13.80 1.59 -2.33
N ARG A 105 -12.86 2.52 -2.49
CA ARG A 105 -13.15 3.87 -3.01
C ARG A 105 -13.55 3.84 -4.49
N PRO A 106 -14.70 4.42 -4.88
CA PRO A 106 -15.07 4.55 -6.28
C PRO A 106 -14.08 5.47 -7.02
N GLY A 107 -13.62 5.07 -8.20
CA GLY A 107 -12.59 5.78 -8.97
C GLY A 107 -11.15 5.32 -8.72
N THR A 108 -10.96 4.18 -8.05
CA THR A 108 -9.66 3.51 -7.86
C THR A 108 -9.65 2.12 -8.45
#